data_AF-A0A0L7LYR0-F1
#
_entry.id   AF-A0A0L7LYR0-F1
#
_cell.length_a   1.000
_cell.length_b   1.000
_cell.length_c   1.000
_cell.angle_alpha   90.00
_cell.angle_beta   90.00
_cell.angle_gamma   90.00
#
_symmetry.space_group_name_H-M   'P 1'
#
loop_
_entity.id
_entity.type
_entity.pdbx_description
1 polymer ?
#
loop_
_entity_poly.entity_id
_entity_poly.type
_entity_poly.pdbx_seq_one_letter_code
_entity_poly.pdbx_strand_id
1 'polypeptide(L)'
;MANSKFSYVKLFEEERKILLNCYFIVRIDGCDFKHFVKAHNYNKPNDIKGLNLMNECALDILKKFDDIDLCYGHSDEYSFLFNKSTKLWNRRYDKTLTHVVSYFTSCFLYKWKNYFQKEMLYAPSFDARIVVYPNEKEIKDYFSWRQLVKNSGIKKNYEFFPYNYMIKSVIL
;
A
#
# COMPACT_ATOMS: atom_id res chain seq x y z
N MET A 1 -17.78 -38.87 6.40
CA MET A 1 -17.10 -37.61 6.02
C MET A 1 -17.68 -37.13 4.70
N ALA A 2 -18.46 -36.04 4.72
CA ALA A 2 -19.29 -35.58 3.58
C ALA A 2 -18.52 -34.78 2.50
N ASN A 3 -17.19 -34.72 2.55
CA ASN A 3 -16.39 -33.85 1.68
C ASN A 3 -15.68 -34.56 0.52
N SER A 4 -15.90 -35.85 0.24
CA SER A 4 -15.07 -36.56 -0.76
C SER A 4 -15.49 -36.35 -2.23
N LYS A 5 -16.79 -36.17 -2.53
CA LYS A 5 -17.24 -36.10 -3.94
C LYS A 5 -16.73 -34.87 -4.68
N PHE A 6 -16.58 -33.75 -3.99
CA PHE A 6 -16.22 -32.46 -4.61
C PHE A 6 -14.85 -31.92 -4.17
N SER A 7 -14.11 -32.61 -3.29
CA SER A 7 -12.80 -32.11 -2.81
C SER A 7 -11.75 -31.95 -3.91
N TYR A 8 -11.89 -32.66 -5.03
CA TYR A 8 -10.94 -32.59 -6.14
C TYR A 8 -10.82 -31.17 -6.73
N VAL A 9 -11.85 -30.32 -6.60
CA VAL A 9 -11.81 -28.94 -7.12
C VAL A 9 -10.73 -28.08 -6.46
N LYS A 10 -10.34 -28.43 -5.22
CA LYS A 10 -9.27 -27.75 -4.50
C LYS A 10 -7.89 -27.95 -5.13
N LEU A 11 -7.71 -29.03 -5.91
CA LEU A 11 -6.44 -29.30 -6.60
C LEU A 11 -6.15 -28.32 -7.73
N PHE A 12 -7.15 -27.56 -8.18
CA PHE A 12 -6.98 -26.50 -9.19
C PHE A 12 -6.51 -25.16 -8.59
N GLU A 13 -6.46 -25.03 -7.26
CA GLU A 13 -5.91 -23.82 -6.63
C GLU A 13 -4.39 -23.79 -6.79
N GLU A 14 -3.87 -22.75 -7.46
CA GLU A 14 -2.43 -22.50 -7.53
C GLU A 14 -2.00 -21.57 -6.38
N GLU A 15 -1.10 -22.05 -5.52
CA GLU A 15 -0.52 -21.22 -4.46
C GLU A 15 0.80 -20.59 -4.90
N ARG A 16 0.78 -19.30 -5.24
CA ARG A 16 2.00 -18.55 -5.52
C ARG A 16 2.68 -18.12 -4.22
N LYS A 17 3.96 -18.47 -4.07
CA LYS A 17 4.79 -18.03 -2.94
C LYS A 17 5.77 -16.93 -3.35
N ILE A 18 5.98 -15.99 -2.43
CA ILE A 18 6.99 -14.95 -2.55
C ILE A 18 8.35 -15.55 -2.17
N LEU A 19 9.36 -15.31 -3.00
CA LEU A 19 10.71 -15.88 -2.83
C LEU A 19 11.26 -15.60 -1.42
N LEU A 20 11.88 -16.63 -0.81
CA LEU A 20 12.48 -16.56 0.52
C LEU A 20 13.74 -15.69 0.50
N ASN A 21 14.08 -15.10 1.66
CA ASN A 21 15.25 -14.23 1.84
C ASN A 21 15.32 -13.02 0.90
N CYS A 22 14.20 -12.68 0.25
CA CYS A 22 14.04 -11.47 -0.53
C CYS A 22 13.05 -10.53 0.14
N TYR A 23 13.35 -9.24 0.04
CA TYR A 23 12.41 -8.20 0.38
C TYR A 23 11.26 -8.21 -0.62
N PHE A 24 10.10 -7.72 -0.20
CA PHE A 24 9.04 -7.47 -1.15
C PHE A 24 8.26 -6.23 -0.75
N ILE A 25 7.76 -5.53 -1.76
CA ILE A 25 6.99 -4.31 -1.59
C ILE A 25 5.56 -4.60 -2.03
N VAL A 26 4.59 -4.39 -1.13
CA VAL A 26 3.19 -4.29 -1.50
C VAL A 26 2.92 -2.83 -1.86
N ARG A 27 2.63 -2.55 -3.13
CA ARG A 27 2.16 -1.23 -3.56
C ARG A 27 0.65 -1.25 -3.72
N ILE A 28 -0.01 -0.27 -3.13
CA ILE A 28 -1.43 0.04 -3.26
C ILE A 28 -1.57 1.30 -4.11
N ASP A 29 -2.55 1.33 -5.01
CA ASP A 29 -2.85 2.46 -5.90
C ASP A 29 -4.37 2.66 -6.00
N GLY A 30 -4.84 3.91 -6.05
CA GLY A 30 -6.27 4.22 -6.14
C GLY A 30 -6.85 3.87 -7.52
N CYS A 31 -7.84 2.98 -7.59
CA CYS A 31 -8.53 2.70 -8.84
C CYS A 31 -9.38 3.91 -9.25
N ASP A 32 -9.07 4.49 -10.41
CA ASP A 32 -9.79 5.63 -10.98
C ASP A 32 -9.94 6.82 -10.00
N PHE A 33 -8.88 7.05 -9.20
CA PHE A 33 -8.95 8.01 -8.09
C PHE A 33 -9.15 9.45 -8.56
N LYS A 34 -8.82 9.77 -9.82
CA LYS A 34 -9.11 11.07 -10.44
C LYS A 34 -10.62 11.38 -10.47
N HIS A 35 -11.45 10.39 -10.83
CA HIS A 35 -12.90 10.54 -10.78
C HIS A 35 -13.41 10.60 -9.34
N PHE A 36 -12.83 9.80 -8.44
CA PHE A 36 -13.16 9.84 -7.01
C PHE A 36 -12.94 11.21 -6.38
N VAL A 37 -11.75 11.79 -6.59
CA VAL A 37 -11.35 13.12 -6.13
C VAL A 37 -12.26 14.21 -6.70
N LYS A 38 -12.64 14.10 -7.99
CA LYS A 38 -13.55 15.04 -8.64
C LYS A 38 -14.98 14.95 -8.09
N ALA A 39 -15.52 13.73 -7.96
CA ALA A 39 -16.87 13.51 -7.45
C ALA A 39 -17.00 13.97 -5.99
N HIS A 40 -15.95 13.76 -5.19
CA HIS A 40 -15.90 14.18 -3.80
C HIS A 40 -15.30 15.59 -3.62
N ASN A 41 -15.21 16.44 -4.65
CA ASN A 41 -14.79 17.85 -4.55
C ASN A 41 -13.53 18.06 -3.69
N TYR A 42 -12.49 17.28 -3.94
CA TYR A 42 -11.19 17.48 -3.29
C TYR A 42 -10.57 18.81 -3.71
N ASN A 43 -9.83 19.43 -2.79
CA ASN A 43 -9.06 20.63 -3.09
C ASN A 43 -7.91 20.32 -4.06
N LYS A 44 -7.71 21.20 -5.04
CA LYS A 44 -6.58 21.15 -5.99
C LYS A 44 -5.51 22.19 -5.62
N PRO A 45 -4.22 21.92 -5.89
CA PRO A 45 -3.69 20.70 -6.49
C PRO A 45 -3.69 19.50 -5.54
N ASN A 46 -3.64 19.74 -4.23
CA ASN A 46 -3.60 18.69 -3.20
C ASN A 46 -4.61 18.96 -2.09
N ASP A 47 -5.31 17.91 -1.67
CA ASP A 47 -6.20 17.96 -0.52
C ASP A 47 -5.53 17.32 0.70
N ILE A 48 -5.14 18.18 1.65
CA ILE A 48 -4.48 17.76 2.90
C ILE A 48 -5.35 16.76 3.68
N LYS A 49 -6.69 16.87 3.62
CA LYS A 49 -7.58 15.94 4.34
C LYS A 49 -7.49 14.54 3.73
N GLY A 50 -7.48 14.46 2.41
CA GLY A 50 -7.32 13.20 1.68
C GLY A 50 -5.97 12.55 1.94
N LEU A 51 -4.90 13.34 1.90
CA LEU A 51 -3.56 12.86 2.21
C LEU A 51 -3.46 12.36 3.65
N ASN A 52 -3.94 13.13 4.63
CA ASN A 52 -3.92 12.73 6.03
C ASN A 52 -4.76 11.47 6.28
N LEU A 53 -5.90 11.31 5.61
CA LEU A 53 -6.69 10.08 5.67
C LEU A 53 -5.88 8.88 5.17
N MET A 54 -5.20 9.00 4.03
CA MET A 54 -4.35 7.93 3.47
C MET A 54 -3.17 7.60 4.40
N ASN A 55 -2.52 8.62 4.98
CA ASN A 55 -1.45 8.44 5.96
C ASN A 55 -1.90 7.65 7.17
N GLU A 56 -3.11 7.93 7.64
CA GLU A 56 -3.68 7.31 8.82
C GLU A 56 -4.12 5.87 8.54
N CYS A 57 -4.49 5.56 7.31
CA CYS A 57 -4.68 4.17 6.87
C CYS A 57 -3.35 3.42 6.83
N ALA A 58 -2.29 4.04 6.31
CA ALA A 58 -0.95 3.45 6.27
C ALA A 58 -0.38 3.20 7.66
N LEU A 59 -0.61 4.13 8.59
CA LEU A 59 -0.25 3.98 10.00
C LEU A 59 -0.94 2.77 10.66
N ASP A 60 -2.22 2.55 10.39
CA ASP A 60 -2.93 1.39 10.91
C ASP A 60 -2.40 0.08 10.32
N ILE A 61 -1.94 0.08 9.07
CA ILE A 61 -1.25 -1.06 8.45
C ILE A 61 0.05 -1.36 9.19
N LEU A 62 0.88 -0.34 9.42
CA LEU A 62 2.14 -0.51 10.15
C LEU A 62 1.90 -1.08 11.56
N LYS A 63 0.86 -0.60 12.26
CA LYS A 63 0.48 -1.12 13.59
C LYS A 63 -0.04 -2.55 13.55
N LYS A 64 -0.58 -2.99 12.42
CA LYS A 64 -1.16 -4.34 12.27
C LYS A 64 -0.13 -5.38 11.83
N PHE A 65 0.88 -4.96 11.09
CA PHE A 65 1.88 -5.84 10.49
C PHE A 65 3.28 -5.43 10.92
N ASP A 66 3.77 -6.07 11.97
CA ASP A 66 5.11 -5.81 12.55
C ASP A 66 6.26 -6.14 11.57
N ASP A 67 5.98 -6.95 10.54
CA ASP A 67 6.94 -7.33 9.50
C ASP A 67 7.24 -6.22 8.47
N ILE A 68 6.57 -5.07 8.56
CA ILE A 68 6.76 -3.94 7.65
C ILE A 68 7.82 -2.98 8.21
N ASP A 69 8.99 -2.94 7.56
CA ASP A 69 10.12 -2.12 7.99
C ASP A 69 9.95 -0.64 7.57
N LEU A 70 9.24 -0.37 6.47
CA LEU A 70 9.10 0.98 5.89
C LEU A 70 7.79 1.11 5.09
N CYS A 71 7.18 2.28 5.13
CA CYS A 71 6.14 2.68 4.17
C CYS A 71 6.47 4.01 3.48
N TYR A 72 5.97 4.21 2.27
CA TYR A 72 6.08 5.48 1.55
C TYR A 72 4.77 5.75 0.81
N GLY A 73 4.25 6.98 0.91
CA GLY A 73 3.00 7.37 0.26
C GLY A 73 3.16 8.64 -0.57
N HIS A 74 2.47 8.68 -1.70
CA HIS A 74 2.39 9.87 -2.54
C HIS A 74 1.07 9.90 -3.32
N SER A 75 0.38 11.05 -3.35
CA SER A 75 -0.91 11.20 -4.05
C SER A 75 -1.93 10.17 -3.55
N ASP A 76 -2.24 9.17 -4.36
CA ASP A 76 -3.22 8.11 -4.20
C ASP A 76 -2.57 6.72 -4.05
N GLU A 77 -1.23 6.65 -3.96
CA GLU A 77 -0.50 5.40 -3.80
C GLU A 77 0.26 5.28 -2.46
N TYR A 78 0.44 4.04 -2.03
CA TYR A 78 1.23 3.67 -0.87
C TYR A 78 2.05 2.41 -1.14
N SER A 79 3.31 2.41 -0.72
CA SER A 79 4.23 1.27 -0.83
C SER A 79 4.68 0.82 0.55
N PHE A 80 4.52 -0.47 0.85
CA PHE A 80 4.88 -1.09 2.12
C PHE A 80 5.98 -2.12 1.90
N LEU A 81 7.15 -1.90 2.49
CA LEU A 81 8.30 -2.79 2.43
C LEU A 81 8.23 -3.82 3.55
N PHE A 82 8.12 -5.09 3.18
CA PHE A 82 8.20 -6.21 4.10
C PHE A 82 9.63 -6.73 4.21
N ASN A 83 10.00 -7.10 5.44
CA ASN A 83 11.30 -7.66 5.76
C ASN A 83 11.57 -8.95 4.98
N LYS A 84 12.79 -9.14 4.49
CA LYS A 84 13.19 -10.38 3.77
C LYS A 84 13.01 -11.67 4.58
N SER A 85 13.06 -11.59 5.90
CA SER A 85 12.91 -12.72 6.82
C SER A 85 11.47 -13.05 7.20
N THR A 86 10.49 -12.23 6.78
CA THR A 86 9.10 -12.45 7.17
C THR A 86 8.57 -13.80 6.71
N LYS A 87 7.83 -14.45 7.60
CA LYS A 87 7.09 -15.70 7.35
C LYS A 87 5.58 -15.49 7.32
N LEU A 88 5.13 -14.23 7.27
CA LEU A 88 3.72 -13.86 7.27
C LEU A 88 2.94 -14.69 6.25
N TRP A 89 1.92 -15.42 6.71
CA TRP A 89 1.10 -16.34 5.93
C TRP A 89 1.86 -17.29 5.02
N ASN A 90 3.01 -17.80 5.47
CA ASN A 90 3.88 -18.67 4.66
C ASN A 90 4.30 -18.02 3.33
N ARG A 91 4.36 -16.68 3.30
CA ARG A 91 4.70 -15.87 2.13
C ARG A 91 3.78 -16.12 0.93
N ARG A 92 2.52 -16.47 1.18
CA ARG A 92 1.50 -16.62 0.14
C ARG A 92 1.18 -15.28 -0.49
N TYR A 93 1.47 -15.15 -1.79
CA TYR A 93 1.32 -13.92 -2.55
C TYR A 93 -0.09 -13.34 -2.40
N ASP A 94 -1.11 -14.15 -2.71
CA ASP A 94 -2.50 -13.68 -2.73
C ASP A 94 -3.01 -13.31 -1.35
N LYS A 95 -2.62 -14.06 -0.31
CA LYS A 95 -2.97 -13.73 1.07
C LYS A 95 -2.36 -12.40 1.47
N THR A 96 -1.06 -12.21 1.25
CA THR A 96 -0.40 -10.96 1.61
C THR A 96 -1.00 -9.77 0.87
N LEU A 97 -1.19 -9.91 -0.44
CA LEU A 97 -1.77 -8.87 -1.29
C LEU A 97 -3.19 -8.49 -0.84
N THR A 98 -4.09 -9.48 -0.77
CA THR A 98 -5.51 -9.25 -0.51
C THR A 98 -5.76 -8.73 0.90
N HIS A 99 -5.03 -9.21 1.91
CA HIS A 99 -5.19 -8.71 3.27
C HIS A 99 -4.72 -7.27 3.42
N VAL A 100 -3.60 -6.89 2.80
CA VAL A 100 -3.08 -5.51 2.89
C VAL A 100 -4.04 -4.54 2.19
N VAL A 101 -4.48 -4.83 0.96
CA VAL A 101 -5.39 -3.94 0.22
C VAL A 101 -6.79 -3.87 0.82
N SER A 102 -7.36 -5.00 1.27
CA SER A 102 -8.69 -5.01 1.89
C SER A 102 -8.70 -4.26 3.22
N TYR A 103 -7.63 -4.41 4.03
CA TYR A 103 -7.51 -3.69 5.28
C TYR A 103 -7.30 -2.19 5.05
N PHE A 104 -6.46 -1.80 4.08
CA PHE A 104 -6.29 -0.39 3.69
C PHE A 104 -7.63 0.24 3.30
N THR A 105 -8.37 -0.42 2.41
CA THR A 105 -9.68 0.05 1.93
C THR A 105 -10.67 0.18 3.08
N SER A 106 -10.67 -0.80 4.00
CA SER A 106 -11.55 -0.78 5.19
C SER A 106 -11.20 0.38 6.12
N CYS A 107 -9.92 0.62 6.38
CA CYS A 107 -9.45 1.78 7.16
C CYS A 107 -9.86 3.10 6.51
N PHE A 108 -9.73 3.20 5.18
CA PHE A 108 -10.10 4.40 4.43
C PHE A 108 -11.58 4.72 4.58
N LEU A 109 -12.44 3.72 4.39
CA LEU A 109 -13.89 3.84 4.58
C LEU A 109 -14.24 4.20 6.02
N TYR A 110 -13.64 3.50 6.99
CA TYR A 110 -13.91 3.67 8.41
C TYR A 110 -13.53 5.08 8.92
N LYS A 111 -12.37 5.59 8.48
CA LYS A 111 -11.87 6.91 8.88
C LYS A 111 -12.44 8.05 8.05
N TRP A 112 -13.11 7.79 6.92
CA TRP A 112 -13.61 8.82 6.01
C TRP A 112 -14.35 9.96 6.71
N LYS A 113 -15.35 9.64 7.54
CA LYS A 113 -16.20 10.63 8.22
C LYS A 113 -15.42 11.54 9.18
N ASN A 114 -14.25 11.09 9.65
CA ASN A 114 -13.40 11.88 10.55
C ASN A 114 -12.64 12.99 9.81
N TYR A 115 -12.33 12.80 8.53
CA TYR A 115 -11.62 13.78 7.70
C TYR A 115 -12.57 14.58 6.81
N PHE A 116 -13.51 13.88 6.20
CA PHE A 116 -14.54 14.43 5.35
C PHE A 116 -15.85 14.33 6.12
N GLN A 117 -16.28 15.46 6.71
CA GLN A 117 -17.56 15.60 7.43
C GLN A 117 -18.78 15.53 6.49
N LYS A 118 -18.73 14.62 5.51
CA LYS A 118 -19.73 14.39 4.47
C LYS A 118 -19.79 12.90 4.18
N GLU A 119 -20.93 12.47 3.67
CA GLU A 119 -21.06 11.08 3.24
C GLU A 119 -20.24 10.81 1.98
N MET A 120 -19.76 9.59 1.88
CA MET A 120 -19.07 9.10 0.70
C MET A 120 -20.12 8.75 -0.36
N LEU A 121 -19.94 9.26 -1.58
CA LEU A 121 -20.88 9.06 -2.68
C LEU A 121 -20.88 7.61 -3.18
N TYR A 122 -19.70 7.00 -3.22
CA TYR A 122 -19.51 5.59 -3.60
C TYR A 122 -18.20 5.06 -3.02
N ALA A 123 -18.13 3.74 -2.81
CA ALA A 123 -16.93 3.11 -2.24
C ALA A 123 -15.73 3.21 -3.20
N PRO A 124 -14.54 3.64 -2.73
CA PRO A 124 -13.34 3.59 -3.52
C PRO A 124 -12.89 2.14 -3.71
N SER A 125 -12.10 1.91 -4.75
CA SER A 125 -11.38 0.67 -4.96
C SER A 125 -9.90 0.97 -5.02
N PHE A 126 -9.08 0.02 -4.57
CA PHE A 126 -7.63 0.12 -4.63
C PHE A 126 -7.06 -1.10 -5.35
N ASP A 127 -6.13 -0.84 -6.28
CA ASP A 127 -5.22 -1.81 -6.87
C ASP A 127 -4.17 -2.17 -5.81
N ALA A 128 -3.68 -3.40 -5.87
CA ALA A 128 -2.41 -3.70 -5.24
C ALA A 128 -1.57 -4.65 -6.09
N ARG A 129 -0.26 -4.56 -5.94
CA ARG A 129 0.70 -5.52 -6.50
C ARG A 129 1.86 -5.77 -5.55
N ILE A 130 2.46 -6.96 -5.62
CA ILE A 130 3.71 -7.26 -4.92
C ILE A 130 4.87 -7.31 -5.91
N VAL A 131 5.95 -6.62 -5.58
CA VAL A 131 7.23 -6.69 -6.30
C VAL A 131 8.31 -7.18 -5.37
N VAL A 132 9.12 -8.14 -5.83
CA VAL A 132 10.16 -8.80 -5.03
C VAL A 132 11.52 -8.24 -5.39
N TYR A 133 12.31 -7.91 -4.38
CA TYR A 133 13.65 -7.36 -4.53
C TYR A 133 14.67 -8.18 -3.73
N PRO A 134 15.77 -8.64 -4.35
CA PRO A 134 16.73 -9.51 -3.68
C PRO A 134 17.59 -8.77 -2.66
N ASN A 135 18.04 -7.54 -2.96
CA ASN A 135 18.95 -6.80 -2.10
C ASN A 135 18.43 -5.41 -1.75
N GLU A 136 19.09 -4.80 -0.76
CA GLU A 136 18.74 -3.46 -0.26
C GLU A 136 19.01 -2.36 -1.27
N LYS A 137 19.95 -2.57 -2.20
CA LYS A 137 20.25 -1.61 -3.25
C LYS A 137 19.01 -1.38 -4.12
N GLU A 138 18.39 -2.44 -4.61
CA GLU A 138 17.22 -2.35 -5.49
C GLU A 138 16.02 -1.73 -4.76
N ILE A 139 15.90 -1.93 -3.44
CA ILE A 139 14.88 -1.27 -2.61
C ILE A 139 15.12 0.23 -2.53
N LYS A 140 16.36 0.64 -2.25
CA LYS A 140 16.73 2.06 -2.23
C LYS A 140 16.49 2.70 -3.58
N ASP A 141 16.85 2.01 -4.67
CA ASP A 141 16.59 2.46 -6.03
C ASP A 141 15.09 2.58 -6.32
N TYR A 142 14.27 1.63 -5.84
CA TYR A 142 12.81 1.69 -5.96
C TYR A 142 12.22 2.92 -5.27
N PHE A 143 12.55 3.17 -4.00
CA PHE A 143 12.02 4.32 -3.27
C PHE A 143 12.57 5.65 -3.82
N SER A 144 13.84 5.66 -4.25
CA SER A 144 14.43 6.80 -4.95
C SER A 144 13.70 7.08 -6.26
N TRP A 145 13.36 6.04 -7.02
CA TRP A 145 12.56 6.16 -8.23
C TRP A 145 11.16 6.70 -7.94
N ARG A 146 10.45 6.18 -6.92
CA ARG A 146 9.14 6.75 -6.51
C ARG A 146 9.24 8.22 -6.13
N GLN A 147 10.32 8.61 -5.46
CA GLN A 147 10.57 10.02 -5.13
C GLN A 147 10.98 10.86 -6.34
N LEU A 148 11.67 10.30 -7.35
CA LEU A 148 12.14 11.02 -8.53
C LEU A 148 11.08 11.19 -9.62
N VAL A 149 10.18 10.22 -9.81
CA VAL A 149 9.00 10.35 -10.69
C VAL A 149 8.19 11.61 -10.34
N LYS A 150 8.30 12.07 -9.09
CA LYS A 150 7.75 13.33 -8.61
C LYS A 150 8.62 14.57 -8.96
N ASN A 151 9.94 14.45 -8.94
CA ASN A 151 10.88 15.59 -9.02
C ASN A 151 11.14 16.10 -10.45
N SER A 152 10.58 15.49 -11.49
CA SER A 152 10.62 16.02 -12.87
C SER A 152 9.82 17.33 -13.05
N GLY A 153 9.23 17.89 -11.99
CA GLY A 153 8.58 19.20 -11.99
C GLY A 153 9.08 20.23 -10.96
N ILE A 154 9.93 19.88 -9.97
CA ILE A 154 10.40 20.80 -8.91
C ILE A 154 11.85 20.46 -8.51
N LYS A 155 12.71 21.48 -8.38
CA LYS A 155 14.14 21.36 -8.04
C LYS A 155 14.38 20.82 -6.62
N LYS A 156 15.41 19.97 -6.54
CA LYS A 156 16.09 19.27 -5.43
C LYS A 156 15.97 19.91 -4.03
N ASN A 157 15.72 19.03 -3.05
CA ASN A 157 16.59 18.85 -1.88
C ASN A 157 16.61 17.36 -1.50
N TYR A 158 17.81 16.77 -1.50
CA TYR A 158 18.04 15.38 -1.13
C TYR A 158 18.42 15.32 0.34
N GLU A 159 17.61 14.62 1.12
CA GLU A 159 18.05 14.07 2.39
C GLU A 159 17.76 12.57 2.36
N PHE A 160 18.85 11.81 2.18
CA PHE A 160 18.93 10.40 2.54
C PHE A 160 18.83 10.36 4.07
N PHE A 161 17.64 10.08 4.59
CA PHE A 161 17.44 9.99 6.04
C PHE A 161 17.57 8.56 6.55
N PRO A 162 18.21 8.37 7.71
CA PRO A 162 18.52 7.06 8.26
C PRO A 162 17.24 6.35 8.73
N TYR A 163 17.33 5.03 8.74
CA TYR A 163 16.35 4.10 9.29
C TYR A 163 15.87 4.50 10.68
N ASN A 164 14.59 4.90 10.78
CA ASN A 164 13.63 4.55 11.84
C ASN A 164 12.37 5.40 11.62
N TYR A 165 11.26 4.74 11.23
CA TYR A 165 9.91 5.30 11.11
C TYR A 165 9.73 6.50 10.17
N MET A 166 9.79 6.30 8.85
CA MET A 166 9.41 7.38 7.93
C MET A 166 7.99 7.20 7.36
N ILE A 167 7.00 7.78 8.04
CA ILE A 167 5.76 8.22 7.38
C ILE A 167 6.12 9.47 6.59
N LYS A 168 6.56 9.32 5.34
CA LYS A 168 6.66 10.46 4.42
C LYS A 168 5.38 10.56 3.62
N SER A 169 4.46 11.38 4.10
CA SER A 169 3.44 11.99 3.27
C SER A 169 4.02 13.31 2.77
N VAL A 170 4.60 13.31 1.57
CA VAL A 170 5.13 14.57 1.04
C VAL A 170 3.97 15.37 0.50
N ILE A 171 3.39 16.20 1.39
CA ILE A 171 2.53 17.33 1.06
C ILE A 171 3.29 18.19 0.04
N LEU A 172 2.67 18.44 -1.10
CA LEU A 172 2.97 19.63 -1.90
C LEU A 172 1.78 20.58 -1.77
#